data_AF-A0A8S3QNK9-F1
#
_entry.id   AF-A0A8S3QNK9-F1
#
_cell.length_a   1.000
_cell.length_b   1.000
_cell.length_c   1.000
_cell.angle_alpha   90.00
_cell.angle_beta   90.00
_cell.angle_gamma   90.00
#
_symmetry.space_group_name_H-M   'P 1'
#
loop_
_entity.id
_entity.type
_entity.pdbx_description
1 polymer ?
#
loop_
_entity_poly.entity_id
_entity_poly.type
_entity_poly.pdbx_seq_one_letter_code
_entity_poly.pdbx_strand_id
1 'polypeptide(L)'
;MEYEHHLQSQKIKKVEEILLQQNKEINRLKHVEGTLQVEQKKTAKLIETVEHLSFLCNLYQMDRSTNHSDIFRTETRQHFESEAVFGQSNPRSLSKEGDKLSNVEYEENTMTVSRKREENDNTDTNLESSYNRYTGAFSVPITGVYLFTYTVFMEAFSYGSFEIAVNDVARGTIFVDNNTHEQNAYTGSTGVAILVLNRGDACVIRTHSRYPHVKGSVRSDDLMRTSFSGARIGST
;
A
#
# COMPACT_ATOMS: atom_id res chain seq x y z
N MET A 1 -53.79 50.12 -33.66
CA MET A 1 -53.78 49.49 -32.31
C MET A 1 -53.39 48.02 -32.37
N GLU A 2 -53.95 47.21 -33.28
CA GLU A 2 -53.62 45.76 -33.37
C GLU A 2 -52.15 45.46 -33.71
N TYR A 3 -51.53 46.25 -34.59
CA TYR A 3 -50.12 46.06 -34.96
C TYR A 3 -49.15 46.21 -33.78
N GLU A 4 -49.35 47.25 -32.95
CA GLU A 4 -48.56 47.48 -31.74
C GLU A 4 -48.74 46.34 -30.73
N HIS A 5 -49.97 45.84 -30.57
CA HIS A 5 -50.26 44.71 -29.69
C HIS A 5 -49.58 43.41 -30.17
N HIS A 6 -49.58 43.17 -31.49
CA HIS A 6 -48.89 42.03 -32.07
C HIS A 6 -47.37 42.10 -31.85
N LEU A 7 -46.77 43.28 -32.07
CA LEU A 7 -45.35 43.51 -31.86
C LEU A 7 -44.94 43.33 -30.39
N GLN A 8 -45.76 43.80 -29.44
CA GLN A 8 -45.54 43.57 -28.02
C GLN A 8 -45.64 42.08 -27.67
N SER A 9 -46.61 41.35 -28.21
CA SER A 9 -46.76 39.91 -27.97
C SER A 9 -45.55 39.12 -28.47
N GLN A 10 -44.98 39.47 -29.62
CA GLN A 10 -43.75 38.85 -30.13
C GLN A 10 -42.54 39.13 -29.24
N LYS A 11 -42.40 40.37 -28.73
CA LYS A 11 -41.33 40.73 -27.79
C LYS A 11 -41.42 39.93 -26.50
N ILE A 12 -42.62 39.77 -25.94
CA ILE A 12 -42.86 38.99 -24.71
C ILE A 12 -42.44 37.53 -24.92
N LYS A 13 -42.89 36.88 -26.00
CA LYS A 13 -42.50 35.49 -26.30
C LYS A 13 -40.99 35.31 -26.40
N LYS A 14 -40.31 36.24 -27.05
CA LYS A 14 -38.84 36.20 -27.17
C LYS A 14 -38.14 36.33 -25.81
N VAL A 15 -38.68 37.14 -24.90
CA VAL A 15 -38.16 37.27 -23.53
C VAL A 15 -38.40 35.97 -22.73
N GLU A 16 -39.57 35.34 -22.88
CA GLU A 16 -39.90 34.06 -22.22
C GLU A 16 -38.97 32.92 -22.67
N GLU A 17 -38.67 32.84 -23.97
CA GLU A 17 -37.73 31.86 -24.51
C GLU A 17 -36.31 32.04 -23.94
N ILE A 18 -35.84 33.28 -23.85
CA ILE A 18 -34.54 33.61 -23.25
C ILE A 18 -34.51 33.21 -21.77
N LEU A 19 -35.56 33.53 -21.01
CA LEU A 19 -35.67 33.16 -19.59
C LEU A 19 -35.65 31.63 -19.41
N LEU A 20 -36.33 30.89 -20.28
CA LEU A 20 -36.34 29.43 -20.23
C LEU A 20 -34.94 28.85 -20.50
N GLN A 21 -34.22 29.39 -21.48
CA GLN A 21 -32.84 28.97 -21.77
C GLN A 21 -31.89 29.29 -20.60
N GLN A 22 -32.00 30.49 -20.02
CA GLN A 22 -31.19 30.88 -18.87
C GLN A 22 -31.43 29.97 -17.66
N ASN A 23 -32.69 29.63 -17.37
CA ASN A 23 -33.02 28.72 -16.27
C ASN A 23 -32.44 27.32 -16.47
N LYS A 24 -32.42 26.81 -17.70
CA LYS A 24 -31.77 25.53 -18.01
C LYS A 24 -30.27 25.59 -17.75
N GLU A 25 -29.61 26.67 -18.16
CA GLU A 25 -28.17 26.82 -17.96
C GLU A 25 -27.82 27.00 -16.47
N ILE A 26 -28.62 27.77 -15.72
CA ILE A 26 -28.45 27.92 -14.26
C ILE A 26 -28.51 26.55 -13.57
N ASN A 27 -29.47 25.69 -13.94
CA ASN A 27 -29.58 24.36 -13.35
C ASN A 27 -28.40 23.46 -13.71
N ARG A 28 -27.89 23.55 -14.95
CA ARG A 28 -26.69 22.84 -15.37
C ARG A 28 -25.47 23.30 -14.56
N LEU A 29 -25.29 24.61 -14.39
CA LEU A 29 -24.16 25.19 -13.64
C LEU A 29 -24.19 24.78 -12.17
N LYS A 30 -25.37 24.76 -11.53
CA LYS A 30 -25.53 24.25 -10.15
C LYS A 30 -25.08 22.80 -10.01
N HIS A 31 -25.38 21.96 -10.99
CA HIS A 31 -24.93 20.57 -10.98
C HIS A 31 -23.41 20.46 -11.08
N VAL A 32 -22.80 21.22 -12.00
CA VAL A 32 -21.34 21.28 -12.16
C VAL A 32 -20.66 21.79 -10.88
N GLU A 33 -21.20 22.84 -10.26
CA GLU A 33 -20.70 23.37 -8.99
C GLU A 33 -20.68 22.29 -7.89
N GLY A 34 -21.76 21.52 -7.77
CA GLY A 34 -21.82 20.40 -6.82
C GLY A 34 -20.73 19.34 -7.08
N THR A 35 -20.50 18.97 -8.34
CA THR A 35 -19.41 18.04 -8.70
C THR A 35 -18.03 18.61 -8.37
N LEU A 36 -17.83 19.91 -8.60
CA LEU A 36 -16.56 20.57 -8.33
C LEU A 36 -16.25 20.63 -6.84
N GLN A 37 -17.26 20.90 -5.99
CA GLN A 37 -17.09 20.91 -4.54
C GLN A 37 -16.69 19.53 -3.99
N VAL A 38 -17.23 18.45 -4.56
CA VAL A 38 -16.83 17.07 -4.19
C VAL A 38 -15.37 16.81 -4.55
N GLU A 39 -14.93 17.20 -5.75
CA GLU A 39 -13.54 17.03 -6.17
C GLU A 39 -12.56 17.92 -5.37
N GLN A 40 -12.95 19.14 -5.02
CA GLN A 40 -12.17 20.01 -4.14
C GLN A 40 -11.97 19.36 -2.76
N LYS A 41 -13.02 18.74 -2.19
CA LYS A 41 -12.91 18.03 -0.90
C LYS A 41 -11.99 16.82 -0.97
N LYS A 42 -12.03 16.05 -2.07
CA LYS A 42 -11.09 14.93 -2.30
C LYS A 42 -9.64 15.43 -2.38
N THR A 43 -9.43 16.54 -3.08
CA THR A 43 -8.11 17.16 -3.27
C THR A 43 -7.53 17.64 -1.94
N ALA A 44 -8.34 18.29 -1.11
CA ALA A 44 -7.93 18.74 0.23
C ALA A 44 -7.47 17.57 1.12
N LYS A 45 -8.22 16.45 1.11
CA LYS A 45 -7.85 15.25 1.87
C LYS A 45 -6.53 14.62 1.38
N LEU A 46 -6.30 14.66 0.06
CA LEU A 46 -5.05 14.17 -0.52
C LEU A 46 -3.86 15.04 -0.10
N ILE A 47 -4.01 16.37 -0.11
CA ILE A 47 -2.97 17.31 0.34
C ILE A 47 -2.59 17.03 1.80
N GLU A 48 -3.58 16.90 2.68
CA GLU A 48 -3.35 16.58 4.11
C GLU A 48 -2.56 15.26 4.28
N THR A 49 -2.89 14.25 3.47
CA THR A 49 -2.18 12.96 3.50
C THR A 49 -0.72 13.11 3.06
N VAL A 50 -0.46 13.90 2.02
CA VAL A 50 0.90 14.16 1.51
C VAL A 50 1.72 14.94 2.54
N GLU A 51 1.12 15.94 3.19
CA GLU A 51 1.78 16.70 4.26
C GLU A 51 2.14 15.81 5.45
N HIS A 52 1.23 14.92 5.86
CA HIS A 52 1.50 13.95 6.93
C HIS A 52 2.63 13.00 6.56
N LEU A 53 2.67 12.47 5.33
CA LEU A 53 3.76 11.62 4.86
C LEU A 53 5.09 12.37 4.79
N SER A 54 5.09 13.62 4.35
CA SER A 54 6.27 14.49 4.34
C SER A 54 6.82 14.71 5.76
N PHE A 55 5.93 14.95 6.73
CA PHE A 55 6.30 15.08 8.13
C PHE A 55 6.95 13.80 8.69
N LEU A 56 6.35 12.63 8.43
CA LEU A 56 6.91 11.34 8.85
C LEU A 56 8.29 11.07 8.21
N CYS A 57 8.46 11.41 6.93
CA CYS A 57 9.75 11.31 6.25
C CYS A 57 10.81 12.21 6.90
N ASN A 58 10.47 13.43 7.27
CA ASN A 58 11.40 14.35 7.94
C ASN A 58 11.80 13.86 9.33
N LEU A 59 10.86 13.33 10.11
CA LEU A 59 11.16 12.72 11.41
C LEU A 59 12.15 11.55 11.26
N TYR A 60 11.92 10.69 10.28
CA TYR A 60 12.82 9.55 10.00
C TYR A 60 14.24 10.00 9.58
N GLN A 61 14.36 11.11 8.87
CA GLN A 61 15.67 11.67 8.48
C GLN A 61 16.41 12.33 9.66
N MET A 62 15.69 12.95 10.61
CA MET A 62 16.32 13.60 11.77
C MET A 62 16.88 12.60 12.79
N ASP A 63 16.24 11.43 12.97
CA ASP A 63 16.72 10.36 13.85
C ASP A 63 18.07 9.75 13.37
N ARG A 64 18.34 9.81 12.06
CA ARG A 64 19.66 9.44 11.50
C ARG A 64 20.75 10.49 11.74
N SER A 65 20.40 11.76 11.91
CA SER A 65 21.39 12.84 12.13
C SER A 65 21.85 12.97 13.58
N THR A 66 21.11 12.42 14.55
CA THR A 66 21.40 12.56 15.99
C THR A 66 22.07 11.35 16.63
N ASN A 67 22.16 10.20 15.95
CA ASN A 67 22.70 8.96 16.52
C ASN A 67 24.13 8.58 16.07
N HIS A 68 24.87 9.48 15.42
CA HIS A 68 26.28 9.28 15.14
C HIS A 68 27.19 10.08 16.09
N SER A 69 27.31 9.62 17.35
CA SER A 69 28.56 9.82 18.11
C SER A 69 28.86 8.82 19.22
N ASP A 70 27.89 8.16 19.90
CA ASP A 70 28.22 7.59 21.23
C ASP A 70 27.80 6.14 21.57
N ILE A 71 27.54 5.25 20.61
CA ILE A 71 27.20 3.83 20.92
C ILE A 71 28.18 2.84 20.29
N PHE A 72 29.47 3.14 20.43
CA PHE A 72 30.54 2.14 20.36
C PHE A 72 31.22 2.07 21.72
N ARG A 73 30.63 1.34 22.67
CA ARG A 73 31.33 0.50 23.65
C ARG A 73 30.38 -0.06 24.71
N THR A 74 30.67 -1.32 25.03
CA THR A 74 30.42 -2.04 26.29
C THR A 74 29.00 -2.55 26.58
N GLU A 75 28.98 -3.84 26.96
CA GLU A 75 27.96 -4.60 27.72
C GLU A 75 26.88 -5.37 26.91
N THR A 76 26.57 -6.65 27.12
CA THR A 76 27.15 -7.74 27.94
C THR A 76 26.58 -9.07 27.41
N ARG A 77 27.48 -10.05 27.27
CA ARG A 77 27.20 -11.48 27.15
C ARG A 77 26.56 -12.00 28.43
N GLN A 78 25.29 -12.42 28.45
CA GLN A 78 24.76 -13.47 29.36
C GLN A 78 23.27 -13.81 29.08
N HIS A 79 23.02 -15.12 28.89
CA HIS A 79 21.81 -15.92 29.13
C HIS A 79 20.40 -15.35 28.88
N PHE A 80 19.64 -16.02 27.99
CA PHE A 80 18.39 -16.70 28.36
C PHE A 80 18.14 -17.92 27.43
N GLU A 81 18.27 -19.12 28.00
CA GLU A 81 17.65 -20.35 27.51
C GLU A 81 16.27 -20.49 28.17
N SER A 82 15.25 -20.97 27.43
CA SER A 82 14.11 -21.84 27.83
C SER A 82 12.96 -21.64 26.83
N GLU A 83 12.74 -22.61 25.94
CA GLU A 83 11.70 -23.65 26.00
C GLU A 83 10.34 -23.24 25.40
N ALA A 84 10.06 -23.79 24.21
CA ALA A 84 8.76 -24.40 23.90
C ALA A 84 9.02 -25.65 23.04
N VAL A 85 8.65 -26.81 23.59
CA VAL A 85 8.87 -28.17 23.06
C VAL A 85 7.56 -28.71 22.46
N PHE A 86 7.72 -29.63 21.50
CA PHE A 86 6.79 -30.63 20.93
C PHE A 86 6.10 -30.26 19.59
N GLY A 87 6.09 -31.13 18.55
CA GLY A 87 6.27 -32.58 18.55
C GLY A 87 6.93 -33.15 17.28
N GLN A 88 7.72 -34.19 17.51
CA GLN A 88 8.27 -35.08 16.49
C GLN A 88 7.18 -36.01 15.95
N SER A 89 7.10 -36.16 14.63
CA SER A 89 6.77 -37.45 14.02
C SER A 89 7.56 -37.62 12.72
N ASN A 90 8.37 -38.68 12.69
CA ASN A 90 9.11 -39.15 11.52
C ASN A 90 8.15 -39.98 10.65
N PRO A 91 8.28 -40.01 9.30
CA PRO A 91 8.93 -41.20 8.77
C PRO A 91 9.75 -41.03 7.48
N ARG A 92 10.81 -41.84 7.44
CA ARG A 92 11.37 -42.58 6.29
C ARG A 92 12.16 -41.81 5.22
N SER A 93 13.46 -42.07 5.29
CA SER A 93 14.42 -42.07 4.20
C SER A 93 13.90 -42.83 2.95
N LEU A 94 13.95 -42.16 1.80
CA LEU A 94 14.09 -42.78 0.49
C LEU A 94 15.17 -42.02 -0.31
N SER A 95 15.85 -42.80 -1.13
CA SER A 95 17.16 -42.62 -1.74
C SER A 95 17.31 -41.46 -2.75
N LYS A 96 18.55 -40.98 -2.82
CA LYS A 96 19.22 -40.17 -3.85
C LYS A 96 18.62 -40.24 -5.26
N GLU A 97 18.40 -39.08 -5.89
CA GLU A 97 19.11 -38.57 -7.08
C GLU A 97 18.47 -37.26 -7.60
N GLY A 98 19.32 -36.29 -7.96
CA GLY A 98 19.03 -35.26 -8.98
C GLY A 98 17.96 -34.20 -8.69
N ASP A 99 18.36 -33.11 -8.02
CA ASP A 99 18.07 -31.69 -8.35
C ASP A 99 17.93 -30.86 -7.07
N LYS A 100 18.92 -29.99 -6.87
CA LYS A 100 18.95 -29.01 -5.78
C LYS A 100 17.94 -27.90 -6.06
N LEU A 101 16.68 -28.11 -5.67
CA LEU A 101 15.82 -27.00 -5.26
C LEU A 101 16.18 -26.69 -3.82
N SER A 102 16.91 -25.59 -3.61
CA SER A 102 17.23 -25.09 -2.28
C SER A 102 15.92 -24.70 -1.58
N ASN A 103 15.61 -25.43 -0.51
CA ASN A 103 14.61 -25.08 0.47
C ASN A 103 14.87 -23.66 0.96
N VAL A 104 13.96 -22.73 0.70
CA VAL A 104 13.93 -21.42 1.37
C VAL A 104 12.95 -21.58 2.52
N GLU A 105 13.49 -21.66 3.73
CA GLU A 105 12.73 -21.54 4.97
C GLU A 105 12.11 -20.15 5.01
N TYR A 106 10.78 -20.09 5.12
CA TYR A 106 10.07 -18.85 5.39
C TYR A 106 10.20 -18.58 6.89
N GLU A 107 11.17 -17.75 7.28
CA GLU A 107 11.19 -17.12 8.59
C GLU A 107 9.95 -16.21 8.70
N GLU A 108 9.30 -16.22 9.87
CA GLU A 108 8.04 -15.52 10.14
C GLU A 108 8.10 -14.05 9.69
N ASN A 109 7.37 -13.71 8.62
CA ASN A 109 7.13 -12.33 8.21
C ASN A 109 6.26 -11.63 9.27
N THR A 110 6.91 -11.18 10.33
CA THR A 110 6.33 -10.32 11.35
C THR A 110 6.10 -8.93 10.74
N MET A 111 4.85 -8.66 10.37
CA MET A 111 4.34 -7.32 10.16
C MET A 111 4.40 -6.58 11.51
N THR A 112 5.40 -5.72 11.71
CA THR A 112 5.52 -4.91 12.93
C THR A 112 5.11 -3.48 12.62
N VAL A 113 3.93 -3.12 13.13
CA VAL A 113 3.48 -1.74 13.31
C VAL A 113 4.36 -1.10 14.38
N SER A 114 4.80 0.14 14.13
CA SER A 114 5.74 0.89 14.98
C SER A 114 5.39 0.81 16.46
N ARG A 115 6.29 0.24 17.27
CA ARG A 115 6.18 0.19 18.73
C ARG A 115 6.09 1.60 19.32
N LYS A 116 5.00 1.89 20.03
CA LYS A 116 5.08 2.69 21.26
C LYS A 116 4.53 1.85 22.41
N ARG A 117 5.34 1.77 23.45
CA ARG A 117 5.22 0.88 24.60
C ARG A 117 3.98 1.23 25.44
N GLU A 118 2.96 0.39 25.36
CA GLU A 118 2.06 -0.01 26.45
C GLU A 118 1.21 -1.20 25.95
N GLU A 119 1.01 -2.21 26.79
CA GLU A 119 0.49 -3.54 26.44
C GLU A 119 -0.89 -3.52 25.75
N ASN A 120 -0.92 -3.80 24.45
CA ASN A 120 -2.00 -4.52 23.77
C ASN A 120 -1.53 -5.05 22.40
N ASP A 121 -2.14 -6.16 21.97
CA ASP A 121 -1.77 -6.99 20.82
C ASP A 121 -1.66 -6.23 19.47
N ASN A 122 -0.71 -6.65 18.63
CA ASN A 122 -0.20 -5.98 17.42
C ASN A 122 -1.23 -5.79 16.26
N THR A 123 -2.25 -4.94 16.41
CA THR A 123 -3.24 -4.66 15.33
C THR A 123 -3.71 -3.20 15.25
N ASP A 124 -2.83 -2.20 15.35
CA ASP A 124 -3.31 -0.82 15.46
C ASP A 124 -3.95 -0.22 14.18
N THR A 125 -3.87 -0.86 13.01
CA THR A 125 -4.48 -0.34 11.76
C THR A 125 -5.22 -1.36 10.89
N ASN A 126 -5.36 -2.62 11.32
CA ASN A 126 -6.14 -3.63 10.58
C ASN A 126 -7.65 -3.46 10.83
N LEU A 127 -8.17 -2.30 10.43
CA LEU A 127 -9.58 -1.97 10.55
C LEU A 127 -10.39 -3.04 9.78
N GLU A 128 -11.44 -3.55 10.42
CA GLU A 128 -12.33 -4.61 9.88
C GLU A 128 -11.70 -6.01 9.71
N SER A 129 -10.50 -6.28 10.23
CA SER A 129 -9.83 -7.60 10.10
C SER A 129 -9.66 -8.04 8.65
N SER A 130 -9.53 -7.08 7.73
CA SER A 130 -9.44 -7.34 6.29
C SER A 130 -8.10 -7.96 5.89
N TYR A 131 -7.05 -7.73 6.68
CA TYR A 131 -5.75 -8.37 6.49
C TYR A 131 -5.63 -9.66 7.32
N ASN A 132 -5.26 -10.76 6.67
CA ASN A 132 -4.94 -12.03 7.31
C ASN A 132 -3.42 -12.18 7.45
N ARG A 133 -2.93 -12.10 8.69
CA ARG A 133 -1.50 -12.22 9.01
C ARG A 133 -0.88 -13.57 8.66
N TYR A 134 -1.66 -14.64 8.62
CA TYR A 134 -1.15 -15.98 8.34
C TYR A 134 -0.96 -16.22 6.83
N THR A 135 -1.78 -15.58 6.00
CA THR A 135 -1.71 -15.72 4.54
C THR A 135 -1.05 -14.53 3.86
N GLY A 136 -0.85 -13.42 4.58
CA GLY A 136 -0.39 -12.14 4.02
C GLY A 136 -1.41 -11.47 3.10
N ALA A 137 -2.65 -11.95 3.07
CA ALA A 137 -3.67 -11.48 2.13
C ALA A 137 -4.55 -10.39 2.73
N PHE A 138 -4.76 -9.33 1.96
CA PHE A 138 -5.78 -8.32 2.22
C PHE A 138 -7.05 -8.68 1.43
N SER A 139 -8.13 -9.01 2.13
CA SER A 139 -9.45 -9.27 1.55
C SER A 139 -10.23 -7.97 1.50
N VAL A 140 -10.68 -7.56 0.32
CA VAL A 140 -11.38 -6.28 0.13
C VAL A 140 -12.74 -6.31 0.82
N PRO A 141 -12.97 -5.49 1.86
CA PRO A 141 -14.22 -5.53 2.61
C PRO A 141 -15.38 -4.86 1.86
N ILE A 142 -15.08 -3.83 1.05
CA ILE A 142 -16.07 -3.01 0.36
C ILE A 142 -15.56 -2.66 -1.04
N THR A 143 -16.40 -2.76 -2.06
CA THR A 143 -16.07 -2.34 -3.43
C THR A 143 -15.65 -0.86 -3.48
N GLY A 144 -14.57 -0.57 -4.21
CA GLY A 144 -14.04 0.79 -4.32
C GLY A 144 -12.69 0.89 -5.00
N VAL A 145 -12.12 2.08 -4.92
CA VAL A 145 -10.76 2.39 -5.36
C VAL A 145 -9.82 2.29 -4.15
N TYR A 146 -8.76 1.51 -4.29
CA TYR A 146 -7.76 1.25 -3.26
C TYR A 146 -6.39 1.74 -3.72
N LEU A 147 -5.65 2.36 -2.80
CA LEU A 147 -4.23 2.65 -2.95
C LEU A 147 -3.46 1.62 -2.13
N PHE A 148 -2.49 0.96 -2.76
CA PHE A 148 -1.51 0.11 -2.09
C PHE A 148 -0.11 0.67 -2.26
N THR A 149 0.69 0.51 -1.21
CA THR A 149 2.13 0.71 -1.23
C THR A 149 2.80 -0.53 -0.66
N TYR A 150 3.92 -0.94 -1.24
CA TYR A 150 4.69 -2.06 -0.74
C TYR A 150 6.16 -1.81 -0.96
N THR A 151 6.97 -2.03 0.07
CA THR A 151 8.41 -1.83 0.03
C THR A 151 9.09 -3.14 0.34
N VAL A 152 10.08 -3.52 -0.47
CA VAL A 152 10.90 -4.72 -0.26
C VAL A 152 12.35 -4.32 -0.22
N PHE A 153 13.07 -4.76 0.82
CA PHE A 153 14.52 -4.65 0.94
C PHE A 153 15.18 -6.00 0.69
N MET A 154 16.35 -5.99 0.06
CA MET A 154 17.17 -7.17 -0.22
C MET A 154 18.57 -7.00 0.38
N GLU A 155 19.12 -8.10 0.91
CA GLU A 155 20.50 -8.17 1.39
C GLU A 155 21.52 -8.06 0.24
N ALA A 156 22.81 -7.99 0.57
CA ALA A 156 23.88 -8.02 -0.41
C ALA A 156 23.81 -9.28 -1.28
N PHE A 157 24.35 -9.22 -2.51
CA PHE A 157 24.34 -10.32 -3.50
C PHE A 157 22.96 -10.86 -3.89
N SER A 158 21.91 -10.11 -3.61
CA SER A 158 20.52 -10.55 -3.73
C SER A 158 19.74 -9.71 -4.72
N TYR A 159 18.82 -10.34 -5.45
CA TYR A 159 17.89 -9.64 -6.34
C TYR A 159 16.53 -10.33 -6.32
N GLY A 160 15.47 -9.60 -6.67
CA GLY A 160 14.11 -10.09 -6.53
C GLY A 160 13.11 -9.32 -7.38
N SER A 161 12.22 -10.03 -8.06
CA SER A 161 11.00 -9.45 -8.64
C SER A 161 9.79 -9.73 -7.74
N PHE A 162 9.13 -8.67 -7.32
CA PHE A 162 7.98 -8.71 -6.41
C PHE A 162 6.78 -8.03 -7.06
N GLU A 163 5.61 -8.61 -6.88
CA GLU A 163 4.37 -8.13 -7.48
C GLU A 163 3.26 -8.00 -6.45
N ILE A 164 2.41 -6.99 -6.63
CA ILE A 164 1.07 -7.02 -6.05
C ILE A 164 0.17 -7.81 -6.99
N ALA A 165 -0.46 -8.85 -6.46
CA ALA A 165 -1.41 -9.69 -7.19
C ALA A 165 -2.82 -9.55 -6.60
N VAL A 166 -3.81 -9.49 -7.49
CA VAL A 166 -5.24 -9.50 -7.15
C VAL A 166 -5.83 -10.78 -7.72
N ASN A 167 -6.36 -11.66 -6.87
CA ASN A 167 -6.89 -12.97 -7.26
C ASN A 167 -5.93 -13.72 -8.21
N ASP A 168 -4.66 -13.82 -7.80
CA ASP A 168 -3.56 -14.43 -8.55
C ASP A 168 -3.14 -13.76 -9.86
N VAL A 169 -3.70 -12.59 -10.20
CA VAL A 169 -3.29 -11.81 -11.36
C VAL A 169 -2.41 -10.64 -10.92
N ALA A 170 -1.17 -10.60 -11.41
CA ALA A 170 -0.24 -9.50 -11.17
C ALA A 170 -0.80 -8.17 -11.67
N ARG A 171 -0.74 -7.11 -10.85
CA ARG A 171 -1.24 -5.76 -11.16
C ARG A 171 -0.18 -4.67 -11.07
N GLY A 172 0.93 -4.95 -10.41
CA GLY A 172 2.09 -4.07 -10.35
C GLY A 172 3.30 -4.87 -9.94
N THR A 173 4.48 -4.46 -10.38
CA THR A 173 5.73 -5.19 -10.18
C THR A 173 6.85 -4.22 -9.84
N ILE A 174 7.72 -4.62 -8.93
CA ILE A 174 9.00 -3.97 -8.65
C ILE A 174 10.12 -4.99 -8.81
N PHE A 175 11.29 -4.50 -9.18
CA PHE A 175 12.52 -5.27 -9.15
C PHE A 175 13.49 -4.60 -8.19
N VAL A 176 14.15 -5.41 -7.36
CA VAL A 176 15.23 -5.00 -6.48
C VAL A 176 16.47 -5.76 -6.93
N ASP A 177 17.55 -5.05 -7.20
CA ASP A 177 18.86 -5.65 -7.51
C ASP A 177 19.92 -5.07 -6.59
N ASN A 178 20.46 -5.92 -5.73
CA ASN A 178 21.61 -5.63 -4.89
C ASN A 178 22.77 -6.54 -5.28
N ASN A 179 23.32 -6.29 -6.47
CA ASN A 179 24.51 -6.99 -6.98
C ASN A 179 25.84 -6.54 -6.34
N THR A 180 25.77 -5.71 -5.31
CA THR A 180 26.96 -5.19 -4.65
C THR A 180 27.70 -6.30 -3.90
N HIS A 181 29.03 -6.23 -3.89
CA HIS A 181 29.89 -7.17 -3.19
C HIS A 181 30.12 -6.79 -1.71
N GLU A 182 29.47 -5.73 -1.24
CA GLU A 182 29.63 -5.21 0.11
C GLU A 182 28.67 -5.93 1.07
N GLN A 183 29.21 -6.65 2.06
CA GLN A 183 28.42 -7.51 2.96
C GLN A 183 27.32 -6.80 3.77
N ASN A 184 27.35 -5.46 3.85
CA ASN A 184 26.38 -4.64 4.58
C ASN A 184 25.67 -3.62 3.68
N ALA A 185 25.69 -3.82 2.36
CA ALA A 185 24.90 -3.01 1.44
C ALA A 185 23.49 -3.57 1.35
N TYR A 186 22.51 -2.67 1.36
CA TYR A 186 21.10 -2.99 1.30
C TYR A 186 20.44 -2.13 0.22
N THR A 187 19.59 -2.75 -0.58
CA THR A 187 18.80 -2.03 -1.60
C THR A 187 17.34 -2.30 -1.35
N GLY A 188 16.52 -1.25 -1.42
CA GLY A 188 15.07 -1.36 -1.33
C GLY A 188 14.39 -0.78 -2.56
N SER A 189 13.20 -1.28 -2.84
CA SER A 189 12.31 -0.71 -3.85
C SER A 189 10.89 -0.63 -3.30
N THR A 190 10.16 0.40 -3.71
CA THR A 190 8.78 0.64 -3.29
C THR A 190 7.88 0.66 -4.52
N GLY A 191 6.86 -0.19 -4.51
CA GLY A 191 5.78 -0.20 -5.48
C GLY A 191 4.57 0.57 -4.96
N VAL A 192 3.83 1.17 -5.90
CA VAL A 192 2.55 1.84 -5.65
C VAL A 192 1.54 1.35 -6.68
N ALA A 193 0.33 1.02 -6.24
CA ALA A 193 -0.75 0.60 -7.14
C ALA A 193 -2.09 1.24 -6.72
N ILE A 194 -2.80 1.83 -7.68
CA ILE A 194 -4.19 2.29 -7.49
C ILE A 194 -5.08 1.33 -8.27
N LEU A 195 -5.95 0.62 -7.56
CA LEU A 195 -6.74 -0.49 -8.11
C LEU A 195 -8.22 -0.28 -7.82
N VAL A 196 -9.06 -0.55 -8.81
CA VAL A 196 -10.50 -0.71 -8.63
C VAL A 196 -10.76 -2.16 -8.26
N LEU A 197 -11.36 -2.40 -7.10
CA LEU A 197 -11.57 -3.73 -6.54
C LEU A 197 -13.00 -3.94 -6.10
N ASN A 198 -13.44 -5.18 -6.19
CA ASN A 198 -14.72 -5.64 -5.69
C ASN A 198 -14.58 -6.24 -4.30
N ARG A 199 -15.66 -6.15 -3.51
CA ARG A 199 -15.76 -6.88 -2.25
C ARG A 199 -15.45 -8.36 -2.48
N GLY A 200 -14.54 -8.90 -1.67
CA GLY A 200 -14.07 -10.28 -1.73
C GLY A 200 -12.82 -10.52 -2.57
N ASP A 201 -12.35 -9.53 -3.34
CA ASP A 201 -11.05 -9.64 -4.01
C ASP A 201 -9.93 -9.77 -2.97
N ALA A 202 -8.96 -10.66 -3.23
CA ALA A 202 -7.80 -10.88 -2.36
C ALA A 202 -6.53 -10.28 -2.99
N CYS A 203 -5.85 -9.42 -2.24
CA CYS A 203 -4.61 -8.76 -2.62
C CYS A 203 -3.44 -9.31 -1.82
N VAL A 204 -2.35 -9.67 -2.49
CA VAL A 204 -1.11 -10.17 -1.86
C VAL A 204 0.12 -9.56 -2.51
N ILE A 205 1.20 -9.38 -1.73
CA ILE A 205 2.54 -9.21 -2.29
C ILE A 205 3.20 -10.57 -2.38
N ARG A 206 3.73 -10.90 -3.55
CA ARG A 206 4.40 -12.18 -3.81
C ARG A 206 5.57 -12.01 -4.77
N THR A 207 6.39 -13.05 -4.87
CA THR A 207 7.41 -13.12 -5.92
C THR A 207 6.75 -13.36 -7.28
N HIS A 208 7.38 -12.90 -8.35
CA HIS A 208 6.80 -12.98 -9.69
C HIS A 208 6.49 -14.44 -10.09
N SER A 209 5.20 -14.73 -10.30
CA SER A 209 4.67 -16.11 -10.41
C SER A 209 5.22 -16.92 -11.60
N ARG A 210 5.50 -16.27 -12.73
CA ARG A 210 5.91 -16.94 -13.98
C ARG A 210 7.42 -17.00 -14.18
N TYR A 211 8.15 -16.13 -13.50
CA TYR A 211 9.59 -15.99 -13.61
C TYR A 211 10.13 -15.57 -12.24
N PRO A 212 10.33 -16.53 -11.32
CA PRO A 212 10.85 -16.24 -9.99
C PRO A 212 12.32 -15.83 -10.10
N HIS A 213 12.55 -14.56 -10.45
CA HIS A 213 13.87 -13.93 -10.44
C HIS A 213 14.20 -13.49 -9.03
N VAL A 214 14.30 -14.45 -8.11
CA VAL A 214 14.67 -14.19 -6.72
C VAL A 214 15.91 -15.00 -6.39
N LYS A 215 16.93 -14.28 -5.94
CA LYS A 215 18.17 -14.83 -5.41
C LYS A 215 18.49 -14.11 -4.11
N GLY A 216 18.84 -14.88 -3.08
CA GLY A 216 19.17 -14.36 -1.76
C GLY A 216 17.94 -14.04 -0.93
N SER A 217 18.09 -13.16 0.04
CA SER A 217 17.12 -12.98 1.12
C SER A 217 16.49 -11.59 1.12
N VAL A 218 15.18 -11.55 1.40
CA VAL A 218 14.48 -10.31 1.74
C VAL A 218 14.92 -9.90 3.15
N ARG A 219 15.23 -8.61 3.33
CA ARG A 219 15.60 -8.05 4.62
C ARG A 219 14.40 -7.36 5.27
N SER A 220 14.19 -7.64 6.56
CA SER A 220 13.28 -6.88 7.41
C SER A 220 13.75 -6.97 8.86
N ASP A 221 14.19 -5.85 9.43
CA ASP A 221 14.75 -5.74 10.77
C ASP A 221 14.49 -4.34 11.36
N ASP A 222 15.10 -4.02 12.49
CA ASP A 222 14.94 -2.72 13.13
C ASP A 222 15.56 -1.54 12.36
N LEU A 223 16.44 -1.79 11.37
CA LEU A 223 17.07 -0.77 10.53
C LEU A 223 16.30 -0.51 9.23
N MET A 224 15.61 -1.52 8.72
CA MET A 224 14.77 -1.43 7.53
C MET A 224 13.61 -2.41 7.57
N ARG A 225 12.40 -1.95 7.22
CA ARG A 225 11.22 -2.79 7.21
C ARG A 225 10.71 -2.98 5.79
N THR A 226 10.66 -4.24 5.35
CA THR A 226 9.80 -4.63 4.24
C THR A 226 8.35 -4.47 4.71
N SER A 227 7.49 -3.87 3.88
CA SER A 227 6.14 -3.47 4.28
C SER A 227 5.12 -3.60 3.15
N PHE A 228 3.86 -3.75 3.55
CA PHE A 228 2.70 -3.70 2.65
C PHE A 228 1.58 -2.96 3.36
N SER A 229 1.07 -1.91 2.71
CA SER A 229 0.02 -1.04 3.23
C SER A 229 -1.04 -0.82 2.15
N GLY A 230 -2.29 -0.70 2.58
CA GLY A 230 -3.42 -0.46 1.68
C GLY A 230 -4.50 0.38 2.34
N ALA A 231 -5.12 1.26 1.57
CA ALA A 231 -6.26 2.06 2.02
C ALA A 231 -7.28 2.26 0.91
N ARG A 232 -8.56 2.21 1.27
CA ARG A 232 -9.63 2.64 0.37
C ARG A 232 -9.62 4.16 0.25
N ILE A 233 -9.49 4.65 -0.98
CA ILE A 233 -9.44 6.09 -1.28
C ILE A 233 -10.71 6.59 -1.97
N GLY A 234 -11.58 5.71 -2.45
CA GLY A 234 -12.83 6.10 -3.08
C GLY A 234 -13.85 4.97 -3.21
N SER A 235 -15.10 5.35 -3.52
CA SER A 235 -16.12 4.46 -4.07
C SER A 235 -16.03 4.43 -5.60
N THR A 236 -16.46 3.33 -6.20
CA THR A 236 -16.72 3.22 -7.65
C THR A 236 -18.15 3.59 -7.99
#